data_AF-A0A330MM85-F1
#
_entry.id   AF-A0A330MM85-F1
#
_cell.length_a   1.000
_cell.length_b   1.000
_cell.length_c   1.000
_cell.angle_alpha   90.00
_cell.angle_beta   90.00
_cell.angle_gamma   90.00
#
_symmetry.space_group_name_H-M   'P 1'
#
loop_
_entity.id
_entity.type
_entity.pdbx_description
1 polymer ?
#
loop_
_entity_poly.entity_id
_entity_poly.type
_entity_poly.pdbx_seq_one_letter_code
_entity_poly.pdbx_strand_id
1 'polypeptide(L)'
;MRWTIKPKPDPEKVNSLSKALKVEPIIASLLVQRGVETFEEAEKFFRPSLDDLHNPFLMQDMDKAVLRIEKAIEKEENILIYGDYDVDGTTSVALLSSYLKSYYPNVSTYIPDRYDEGYGVSYKGIDYAEDNGFSLIIALDCGIKAIEKVAYASEKNIDFIICDHHRPGKEIPKAIAVLDPKREDCEYPYKELCGCGVGFKLIQGLATKRDQKIEDLLLYLDLVATAIAADIVPITGENRILAHYGLKVINSNPRTGIQAILKQVKKETLTITDVVFIIAPRINAAGRMKHGNHAVTLLTETDSEKAETYAAEIETFNTDRREADKQITEEALQQIIQNKEEERKTTVVYQENWHKGVIGIVASRLTETYYRPTLVFTKSGEKLAASARSVKGFDVYNALESCSEHIEQFGGHMYAAGLTLFEKDFENFKNEFERVVSETIDPHLLTPEIRIDSEIDLNEITPKFFRILKQFAPFGPGNMTPTFMTQNLKDTGWGKCVGEDKTHLRVVVKQGNSNQFTGIGFSMAEKSDIACNGKPFKAAYCIDENEWQGNVSLQLRLKDIME
;
A
#
# COMPACT_ATOMS: atom_id res chain seq x y z
N MET A 1 -8.44 23.10 0.27
CA MET A 1 -7.15 22.44 0.57
C MET A 1 -6.05 23.49 0.57
N ARG A 2 -4.88 23.23 1.16
CA ARG A 2 -3.70 24.10 1.07
C ARG A 2 -2.81 23.62 -0.08
N TRP A 3 -2.34 24.54 -0.92
CA TRP A 3 -1.41 24.22 -2.00
C TRP A 3 0.02 24.59 -1.60
N THR A 4 0.94 23.64 -1.69
CA THR A 4 2.37 23.82 -1.37
C THR A 4 3.19 23.50 -2.63
N ILE A 5 3.81 24.53 -3.22
CA ILE A 5 4.70 24.33 -4.37
C ILE A 5 6.04 23.80 -3.86
N LYS A 6 6.54 22.71 -4.44
CA LYS A 6 7.85 22.16 -4.10
C LYS A 6 8.96 23.16 -4.44
N PRO A 7 10.05 23.20 -3.65
CA PRO A 7 11.24 23.98 -4.00
C PRO A 7 11.75 23.60 -5.39
N LYS A 8 12.18 24.60 -6.16
CA LYS A 8 12.80 24.36 -7.47
C LYS A 8 14.16 23.67 -7.27
N PRO A 9 14.46 22.60 -8.02
CA PRO A 9 15.77 21.96 -7.97
C PRO A 9 16.86 22.89 -8.52
N ASP A 10 18.11 22.50 -8.32
CA ASP A 10 19.29 23.21 -8.82
C ASP A 10 19.20 23.43 -10.35
N PRO A 11 19.16 24.69 -10.83
CA PRO A 11 19.06 25.00 -12.25
C PRO A 11 20.20 24.41 -13.10
N GLU A 12 21.41 24.28 -12.55
CA GLU A 12 22.55 23.72 -13.30
C GLU A 12 22.33 22.24 -13.60
N LYS A 13 21.88 21.48 -12.58
CA LYS A 13 21.54 20.06 -12.73
C LYS A 13 20.41 19.86 -13.73
N VAL A 14 19.34 20.67 -13.62
CA VAL A 14 18.20 20.62 -14.55
C VAL A 14 18.64 20.88 -15.98
N ASN A 15 19.43 21.93 -16.22
CA ASN A 15 19.89 22.30 -17.55
C ASN A 15 20.84 21.24 -18.14
N SER A 16 21.75 20.69 -17.33
CA SER A 16 22.65 19.62 -17.74
C SER A 16 21.86 18.38 -18.17
N LEU A 17 20.95 17.91 -17.31
CA LEU A 17 20.17 16.70 -17.55
C LEU A 17 19.18 16.87 -18.71
N SER A 18 18.53 18.04 -18.83
CA SER A 18 17.65 18.37 -19.95
C SER A 18 18.38 18.29 -21.29
N LYS A 19 19.61 18.83 -21.38
CA LYS A 19 20.45 18.75 -22.59
C LYS A 19 20.89 17.33 -22.88
N ALA A 20 21.35 16.59 -21.87
CA ALA A 20 21.82 15.21 -22.02
C ALA A 20 20.69 14.28 -22.53
N LEU A 21 19.49 14.40 -21.97
CA LEU A 21 18.33 13.58 -22.33
C LEU A 21 17.53 14.12 -23.54
N LYS A 22 17.80 15.36 -23.97
CA LYS A 22 17.05 16.08 -25.03
C LYS A 22 15.55 16.18 -24.72
N VAL A 23 15.23 16.48 -23.46
CA VAL A 23 13.86 16.63 -22.94
C VAL A 23 13.61 18.05 -22.44
N GLU A 24 12.34 18.43 -22.32
CA GLU A 24 11.96 19.75 -21.80
C GLU A 24 12.45 19.94 -20.35
N PRO A 25 12.80 21.17 -19.92
CA PRO A 25 13.31 21.45 -18.58
C PRO A 25 12.41 20.95 -17.45
N ILE A 26 11.08 20.95 -17.65
CA ILE A 26 10.12 20.42 -16.67
C ILE A 26 10.35 18.92 -16.41
N ILE A 27 10.61 18.12 -17.45
CA ILE A 27 10.90 16.69 -17.29
C ILE A 27 12.19 16.49 -16.49
N ALA A 28 13.25 17.23 -16.82
CA ALA A 28 14.51 17.17 -16.08
C ALA A 28 14.33 17.64 -14.62
N SER A 29 13.55 18.69 -14.38
CA SER A 29 13.20 19.14 -13.02
C SER A 29 12.48 18.05 -12.23
N LEU A 30 11.53 17.33 -12.84
CA LEU A 30 10.83 16.22 -12.18
C LEU A 30 11.77 15.05 -11.84
N LEU A 31 12.80 14.79 -12.64
CA LEU A 31 13.84 13.79 -12.35
C LEU A 31 14.73 14.23 -11.18
N VAL A 32 15.23 15.46 -11.19
CA VAL A 32 16.09 15.98 -10.11
C VAL A 32 15.33 16.03 -8.78
N GLN A 33 14.03 16.37 -8.79
CA GLN A 33 13.18 16.27 -7.59
C GLN A 33 13.03 14.85 -7.02
N ARG A 34 13.38 13.82 -7.79
CA ARG A 34 13.39 12.40 -7.39
C ARG A 34 14.81 11.89 -7.07
N GLY A 35 15.80 12.79 -7.01
CA GLY A 35 17.20 12.44 -6.81
C GLY A 35 17.87 11.81 -8.04
N VAL A 36 17.27 11.95 -9.24
CA VAL A 36 17.87 11.52 -10.50
C VAL A 36 18.55 12.73 -11.13
N GLU A 37 19.87 12.80 -11.01
CA GLU A 37 20.65 14.01 -11.33
C GLU A 37 21.61 13.81 -12.51
N THR A 38 21.90 12.56 -12.88
CA THR A 38 22.82 12.19 -13.96
C THR A 38 22.11 11.46 -15.11
N PHE A 39 22.81 11.34 -16.25
CA PHE A 39 22.28 10.60 -17.41
C PHE A 39 22.12 9.11 -17.08
N GLU A 40 23.11 8.53 -16.39
CA GLU A 40 23.15 7.12 -16.00
C GLU A 40 22.01 6.78 -15.03
N GLU A 41 21.75 7.64 -14.03
CA GLU A 41 20.60 7.48 -13.13
C GLU A 41 19.27 7.60 -13.89
N ALA A 42 19.17 8.52 -14.85
CA ALA A 42 17.97 8.68 -15.67
C ALA A 42 17.74 7.47 -16.59
N GLU A 43 18.80 6.90 -17.16
CA GLU A 43 18.73 5.67 -17.94
C GLU A 43 18.16 4.53 -17.09
N LYS A 44 18.72 4.28 -15.91
CA LYS A 44 18.20 3.26 -14.97
C LYS A 44 16.76 3.54 -14.55
N PHE A 45 16.42 4.81 -14.31
CA PHE A 45 15.06 5.21 -13.95
C PHE A 45 14.03 4.89 -15.06
N PHE A 46 14.36 5.19 -16.32
CA PHE A 46 13.47 4.94 -17.47
C PHE A 46 13.54 3.51 -18.02
N ARG A 47 14.62 2.78 -17.72
CA ARG A 47 14.87 1.41 -18.17
C ARG A 47 15.25 0.53 -16.98
N PRO A 48 14.30 0.19 -16.09
CA PRO A 48 14.59 -0.75 -15.00
C PRO A 48 15.09 -2.09 -15.57
N SER A 49 16.20 -2.59 -15.01
CA SER A 49 16.82 -3.88 -15.36
C SER A 49 16.84 -4.81 -14.16
N LEU A 50 16.71 -6.12 -14.39
CA LEU A 50 16.86 -7.15 -13.35
C LEU A 50 18.31 -7.25 -12.86
N ASP A 51 19.29 -6.86 -13.69
CA ASP A 51 20.71 -6.87 -13.34
C ASP A 51 21.05 -5.81 -12.27
N ASP A 52 20.18 -4.82 -12.07
CA ASP A 52 20.31 -3.81 -11.02
C ASP A 52 19.78 -4.29 -9.65
N LEU A 53 19.20 -5.50 -9.56
CA LEU A 53 18.85 -6.10 -8.28
C LEU A 53 20.11 -6.46 -7.49
N HIS A 54 20.08 -6.23 -6.18
CA HIS A 54 21.25 -6.48 -5.34
C HIS A 54 21.46 -7.98 -5.12
N ASN A 55 22.70 -8.39 -4.85
CA ASN A 55 22.98 -9.76 -4.47
C ASN A 55 22.24 -10.11 -3.16
N PRO A 56 21.40 -11.17 -3.11
CA PRO A 56 20.65 -11.53 -1.91
C PRO A 56 21.57 -11.85 -0.71
N PHE A 57 22.79 -12.33 -0.95
CA PHE A 57 23.75 -12.64 0.11
C PHE A 57 24.38 -11.42 0.79
N LEU A 58 24.08 -10.20 0.33
CA LEU A 58 24.37 -8.98 1.08
C LEU A 58 23.39 -8.76 2.24
N MET A 59 22.28 -9.51 2.26
CA MET A 59 21.32 -9.47 3.37
C MET A 59 21.83 -10.36 4.49
N GLN A 60 21.92 -9.79 5.68
CA GLN A 60 22.42 -10.48 6.87
C GLN A 60 21.64 -11.78 7.12
N ASP A 61 22.37 -12.86 7.40
CA ASP A 61 21.88 -14.23 7.61
C ASP A 61 21.27 -14.94 6.39
N MET A 62 21.34 -14.38 5.17
CA MET A 62 20.86 -15.06 3.96
C MET A 62 21.53 -16.42 3.74
N ASP A 63 22.83 -16.50 4.02
CA ASP A 63 23.62 -17.74 3.96
C ASP A 63 23.10 -18.79 4.95
N LYS A 64 22.80 -18.39 6.19
CA LYS A 64 22.24 -19.27 7.23
C LYS A 64 20.83 -19.75 6.88
N ALA A 65 19.99 -18.85 6.35
CA ALA A 65 18.63 -19.18 5.93
C ALA A 65 18.66 -20.24 4.81
N VAL A 66 19.43 -19.99 3.75
CA VAL A 66 19.59 -20.94 2.64
C VAL A 66 20.12 -22.27 3.15
N LEU A 67 21.19 -22.28 3.95
CA LEU A 67 21.79 -23.50 4.48
C LEU A 67 20.78 -24.32 5.32
N ARG A 68 19.97 -23.65 6.15
CA ARG A 68 18.99 -24.32 7.01
C ARG A 68 17.84 -24.93 6.21
N ILE A 69 17.39 -24.27 5.15
CA ILE A 69 16.35 -24.77 4.25
C ILE A 69 16.86 -25.98 3.46
N GLU A 70 18.08 -25.91 2.90
CA GLU A 70 18.68 -27.07 2.22
C GLU A 70 18.82 -28.27 3.16
N LYS A 71 19.25 -28.03 4.40
CA LYS A 71 19.34 -29.09 5.41
C LYS A 71 17.99 -29.72 5.75
N ALA A 72 16.91 -28.92 5.80
CA ALA A 72 15.55 -29.46 5.98
C ALA A 72 15.18 -30.39 4.82
N ILE A 73 15.43 -29.95 3.59
CA ILE A 73 15.13 -30.71 2.37
C ILE A 73 15.93 -32.01 2.32
N GLU A 74 17.25 -31.95 2.57
CA GLU A 74 18.14 -33.12 2.60
C GLU A 74 17.72 -34.16 3.65
N LYS A 75 17.11 -33.71 4.75
CA LYS A 75 16.64 -34.55 5.85
C LYS A 75 15.16 -34.91 5.77
N GLU A 76 14.48 -34.52 4.69
CA GLU A 76 13.04 -34.73 4.50
C GLU A 76 12.17 -34.15 5.63
N GLU A 77 12.63 -33.07 6.28
CA GLU A 77 11.93 -32.37 7.35
C GLU A 77 10.67 -31.64 6.83
N ASN A 78 9.58 -31.65 7.58
CA ASN A 78 8.40 -30.85 7.25
C ASN A 78 8.67 -29.36 7.51
N ILE A 79 8.39 -28.52 6.49
CA ILE A 79 8.56 -27.07 6.53
C ILE A 79 7.20 -26.38 6.55
N LEU A 80 6.98 -25.49 7.52
CA LEU A 80 5.79 -24.64 7.61
C LEU A 80 6.11 -23.22 7.14
N ILE A 81 5.46 -22.79 6.07
CA ILE A 81 5.54 -21.42 5.55
C ILE A 81 4.46 -20.60 6.25
N TYR A 82 4.89 -19.66 7.06
CA TYR A 82 4.03 -18.87 7.94
C TYR A 82 4.02 -17.42 7.47
N GLY A 83 2.88 -16.75 7.43
CA GLY A 83 2.83 -15.31 7.18
C GLY A 83 1.59 -14.65 7.73
N ASP A 84 1.53 -13.33 7.69
CA ASP A 84 0.37 -12.58 8.21
C ASP A 84 -0.85 -12.65 7.27
N TYR A 85 -2.01 -12.23 7.79
CA TYR A 85 -3.30 -12.34 7.12
C TYR A 85 -3.59 -11.23 6.09
N ASP A 86 -2.68 -10.28 5.89
CA ASP A 86 -2.86 -9.21 4.92
C ASP A 86 -2.31 -9.60 3.53
N VAL A 87 -2.24 -8.65 2.61
CA VAL A 87 -1.84 -8.94 1.24
C VAL A 87 -0.36 -9.26 1.16
N ASP A 88 0.51 -8.57 1.91
CA ASP A 88 1.93 -8.82 1.85
C ASP A 88 2.26 -10.18 2.46
N GLY A 89 1.72 -10.50 3.64
CA GLY A 89 1.84 -11.82 4.25
C GLY A 89 1.30 -12.96 3.39
N THR A 90 0.06 -12.86 2.91
CA THR A 90 -0.54 -13.94 2.09
C THR A 90 0.15 -14.14 0.74
N THR A 91 0.59 -13.05 0.08
CA THR A 91 1.37 -13.17 -1.16
C THR A 91 2.77 -13.70 -0.90
N SER A 92 3.41 -13.36 0.23
CA SER A 92 4.69 -13.94 0.63
C SER A 92 4.62 -15.44 0.83
N VAL A 93 3.59 -15.91 1.56
CA VAL A 93 3.36 -17.34 1.80
C VAL A 93 3.11 -18.07 0.49
N ALA A 94 2.27 -17.51 -0.40
CA ALA A 94 2.03 -18.07 -1.73
C ALA A 94 3.32 -18.13 -2.56
N LEU A 95 4.16 -17.08 -2.51
CA LEU A 95 5.42 -16.99 -3.24
C LEU A 95 6.40 -18.10 -2.83
N LEU A 96 6.72 -18.19 -1.54
CA LEU A 96 7.72 -19.14 -1.06
C LEU A 96 7.20 -20.58 -1.12
N SER A 97 5.94 -20.81 -0.76
CA SER A 97 5.37 -22.17 -0.81
C SER A 97 5.25 -22.69 -2.23
N SER A 98 4.83 -21.87 -3.21
CA SER A 98 4.81 -22.29 -4.63
C SER A 98 6.21 -22.58 -5.15
N TYR A 99 7.23 -21.81 -4.74
CA TYR A 99 8.60 -22.07 -5.16
C TYR A 99 9.16 -23.37 -4.59
N LEU A 100 9.08 -23.57 -3.26
CA LEU A 100 9.59 -24.79 -2.63
C LEU A 100 8.84 -26.04 -3.13
N LYS A 101 7.51 -25.97 -3.28
CA LYS A 101 6.69 -27.09 -3.79
C LYS A 101 7.03 -27.51 -5.21
N SER A 102 7.73 -26.68 -5.99
CA SER A 102 8.17 -27.06 -7.33
C SER A 102 9.21 -28.19 -7.33
N TYR A 103 9.90 -28.41 -6.21
CA TYR A 103 10.91 -29.46 -6.06
C TYR A 103 10.91 -30.18 -4.71
N TYR A 104 10.10 -29.75 -3.73
CA TYR A 104 10.04 -30.35 -2.40
C TYR A 104 8.59 -30.45 -1.88
N PRO A 105 8.05 -31.66 -1.65
CA PRO A 105 6.64 -31.85 -1.34
C PRO A 105 6.25 -31.57 0.12
N ASN A 106 7.19 -31.64 1.08
CA ASN A 106 6.89 -31.55 2.52
C ASN A 106 6.80 -30.10 3.00
N VAL A 107 5.95 -29.32 2.32
CA VAL A 107 5.75 -27.89 2.57
C VAL A 107 4.27 -27.62 2.81
N SER A 108 3.96 -27.03 3.95
CA SER A 108 2.60 -26.57 4.29
C SER A 108 2.58 -25.07 4.53
N THR A 109 1.39 -24.48 4.53
CA THR A 109 1.19 -23.05 4.73
C THR A 109 0.37 -22.80 5.97
N TYR A 110 0.67 -21.70 6.67
CA TYR A 110 -0.07 -21.26 7.83
C TYR A 110 -0.27 -19.74 7.77
N ILE A 111 -1.49 -19.30 8.07
CA ILE A 111 -1.87 -17.90 8.23
C ILE A 111 -2.61 -17.83 9.57
N PRO A 112 -2.24 -16.93 10.50
CA PRO A 112 -2.92 -16.81 11.78
C PRO A 112 -4.33 -16.26 11.58
N ASP A 113 -5.24 -16.66 12.47
CA ASP A 113 -6.58 -16.06 12.50
C ASP A 113 -6.52 -14.65 13.09
N ARG A 114 -7.04 -13.67 12.34
CA ARG A 114 -6.99 -12.26 12.71
C ARG A 114 -7.66 -11.94 14.04
N TYR A 115 -8.69 -12.69 14.41
CA TYR A 115 -9.52 -12.42 15.58
C TYR A 115 -9.10 -13.23 16.80
N ASP A 116 -8.76 -14.50 16.59
CA ASP A 116 -8.41 -15.45 17.64
C ASP A 116 -6.92 -15.34 18.02
N GLU A 117 -6.03 -15.17 17.04
CA GLU A 117 -4.58 -15.15 17.25
C GLU A 117 -3.98 -13.75 17.16
N GLY A 118 -4.60 -12.88 16.37
CA GLY A 118 -4.12 -11.53 16.11
C GLY A 118 -2.96 -11.51 15.11
N TYR A 119 -2.22 -10.41 15.10
CA TYR A 119 -1.18 -10.13 14.11
C TYR A 119 0.12 -10.91 14.38
N GLY A 120 0.69 -11.48 13.32
CA GLY A 120 2.03 -12.09 13.30
C GLY A 120 2.12 -13.49 13.91
N VAL A 121 3.32 -13.87 14.37
CA VAL A 121 3.57 -15.19 14.97
C VAL A 121 2.69 -15.37 16.21
N SER A 122 2.02 -16.52 16.32
CA SER A 122 1.14 -16.88 17.43
C SER A 122 1.63 -18.16 18.15
N TYR A 123 1.28 -18.31 19.44
CA TYR A 123 1.58 -19.55 20.18
C TYR A 123 0.83 -20.74 19.57
N LYS A 124 -0.44 -20.54 19.19
CA LYS A 124 -1.27 -21.54 18.52
C LYS A 124 -0.67 -22.03 17.21
N GLY A 125 -0.07 -21.14 16.41
CA GLY A 125 0.61 -21.53 15.18
C GLY A 125 1.87 -22.34 15.41
N ILE A 126 2.58 -22.10 16.52
CA ILE A 126 3.74 -22.92 16.93
C ILE A 126 3.28 -24.28 17.47
N ASP A 127 2.22 -24.31 18.28
CA ASP A 127 1.64 -25.57 18.76
C ASP A 127 1.13 -26.42 17.58
N TYR A 128 0.47 -25.79 16.59
CA TYR A 128 0.09 -26.45 15.35
C TYR A 128 1.31 -27.04 14.62
N ALA A 129 2.41 -26.31 14.58
CA ALA A 129 3.64 -26.79 13.95
C ALA A 129 4.19 -28.04 14.68
N GLU A 130 4.22 -28.03 16.01
CA GLU A 130 4.64 -29.18 16.82
C GLU A 130 3.71 -30.39 16.62
N ASP A 131 2.39 -30.18 16.76
CA ASP A 131 1.36 -31.21 16.67
C ASP A 131 1.36 -31.94 15.31
N ASN A 132 1.85 -31.26 14.27
CA ASN A 132 1.91 -31.79 12.90
C ASN A 132 3.34 -32.14 12.45
N GLY A 133 4.30 -32.16 13.38
CA GLY A 133 5.67 -32.64 13.12
C GLY A 133 6.49 -31.74 12.18
N PHE A 134 6.23 -30.43 12.19
CA PHE A 134 7.09 -29.44 11.54
C PHE A 134 8.30 -29.15 12.42
N SER A 135 9.49 -29.14 11.83
CA SER A 135 10.75 -28.81 12.54
C SER A 135 11.39 -27.50 12.07
N LEU A 136 10.81 -26.88 11.04
CA LEU A 136 11.21 -25.57 10.54
C LEU A 136 9.98 -24.73 10.20
N ILE A 137 9.90 -23.54 10.82
CA ILE A 137 8.99 -22.48 10.42
C ILE A 137 9.77 -21.41 9.64
N ILE A 138 9.26 -21.03 8.48
CA ILE A 138 9.75 -19.86 7.74
C ILE A 138 8.66 -18.79 7.80
N ALA A 139 8.84 -17.81 8.69
CA ALA A 139 7.92 -16.69 8.86
C ALA A 139 8.22 -15.59 7.84
N LEU A 140 7.18 -15.11 7.15
CA LEU A 140 7.24 -14.09 6.13
C LEU A 140 6.33 -12.93 6.51
N ASP A 141 6.81 -11.70 6.31
CA ASP A 141 6.08 -10.46 6.65
C ASP A 141 5.66 -10.36 8.14
N CYS A 142 6.30 -11.16 8.99
CA CYS A 142 6.13 -11.09 10.42
C CYS A 142 7.30 -11.79 11.14
N GLY A 143 7.40 -11.52 12.44
CA GLY A 143 8.30 -12.24 13.33
C GLY A 143 9.43 -11.42 13.91
N ILE A 144 9.80 -10.25 13.36
CA ILE A 144 10.97 -9.46 13.84
C ILE A 144 10.86 -9.00 15.30
N LYS A 145 9.65 -9.01 15.87
CA LYS A 145 9.40 -8.70 17.29
C LYS A 145 8.94 -9.91 18.11
N ALA A 146 8.91 -11.11 17.55
CA ALA A 146 8.36 -12.31 18.16
C ALA A 146 9.36 -13.04 19.09
N ILE A 147 10.03 -12.30 19.99
CA ILE A 147 11.13 -12.82 20.83
C ILE A 147 10.69 -14.02 21.67
N GLU A 148 9.62 -13.87 22.45
CA GLU A 148 9.11 -14.91 23.34
C GLU A 148 8.61 -16.13 22.57
N LYS A 149 7.97 -15.90 21.42
CA LYS A 149 7.37 -16.96 20.61
C LYS A 149 8.44 -17.81 19.91
N VAL A 150 9.50 -17.18 19.42
CA VAL A 150 10.65 -17.89 18.83
C VAL A 150 11.41 -18.68 19.91
N ALA A 151 11.50 -18.14 21.12
CA ALA A 151 12.04 -18.90 22.26
C ALA A 151 11.17 -20.13 22.59
N TYR A 152 9.85 -19.96 22.64
CA TYR A 152 8.90 -21.06 22.85
C TYR A 152 8.98 -22.13 21.75
N ALA A 153 9.11 -21.74 20.48
CA ALA A 153 9.32 -22.68 19.38
C ALA A 153 10.62 -23.48 19.54
N SER A 154 11.68 -22.84 20.05
CA SER A 154 12.96 -23.50 20.31
C SER A 154 12.83 -24.58 21.41
N GLU A 155 12.01 -24.33 22.45
CA GLU A 155 11.69 -25.34 23.49
C GLU A 155 11.00 -26.59 22.91
N LYS A 156 10.30 -26.42 21.79
CA LYS A 156 9.63 -27.50 21.04
C LYS A 156 10.49 -28.10 19.93
N ASN A 157 11.76 -27.73 19.84
CA ASN A 157 12.69 -28.17 18.78
C ASN A 157 12.23 -27.75 17.37
N ILE A 158 11.61 -26.58 17.26
CA ILE A 158 11.18 -25.98 15.99
C ILE A 158 12.10 -24.81 15.69
N ASP A 159 12.87 -24.92 14.62
CA ASP A 159 13.72 -23.85 14.13
C ASP A 159 12.87 -22.76 13.45
N PHE A 160 13.33 -21.52 13.54
CA PHE A 160 12.74 -20.38 12.84
C PHE A 160 13.72 -19.77 11.84
N ILE A 161 13.19 -19.41 10.67
CA ILE A 161 13.76 -18.41 9.77
C ILE A 161 12.73 -17.28 9.67
N ILE A 162 13.15 -16.05 9.87
CA ILE A 162 12.29 -14.87 9.81
C ILE A 162 12.66 -14.06 8.58
N CYS A 163 11.68 -13.73 7.75
CA CYS A 163 11.80 -12.87 6.59
C CYS A 163 10.83 -11.70 6.78
N ASP A 164 11.34 -10.57 7.23
CA ASP A 164 10.51 -9.44 7.67
C ASP A 164 11.10 -8.12 7.15
N HIS A 165 10.30 -7.08 7.21
CA HIS A 165 10.63 -5.72 6.77
C HIS A 165 10.11 -4.65 7.74
N HIS A 166 9.46 -5.05 8.82
CA HIS A 166 9.04 -4.14 9.89
C HIS A 166 10.26 -3.58 10.63
N ARG A 167 10.09 -2.48 11.37
CA ARG A 167 11.21 -1.93 12.16
C ARG A 167 11.60 -2.90 13.28
N PRO A 168 12.87 -3.32 13.36
CA PRO A 168 13.36 -4.14 14.47
C PRO A 168 13.17 -3.47 15.83
N GLY A 169 13.04 -4.28 16.88
CA GLY A 169 13.13 -3.81 18.26
C GLY A 169 14.59 -3.58 18.68
N LYS A 170 14.78 -3.19 19.95
CA LYS A 170 16.13 -3.12 20.57
C LYS A 170 16.83 -4.48 20.57
N GLU A 171 16.02 -5.53 20.71
CA GLU A 171 16.44 -6.93 20.59
C GLU A 171 15.64 -7.56 19.44
N ILE A 172 16.25 -8.52 18.76
CA ILE A 172 15.60 -9.34 17.73
C ILE A 172 15.54 -10.80 18.20
N PRO A 173 14.57 -11.60 17.70
CA PRO A 173 14.43 -13.00 18.09
C PRO A 173 15.68 -13.83 17.76
N LYS A 174 15.98 -14.82 18.60
CA LYS A 174 17.09 -15.75 18.42
C LYS A 174 16.72 -16.89 17.46
N ALA A 175 16.26 -16.53 16.27
CA ALA A 175 16.00 -17.47 15.17
C ALA A 175 17.31 -17.96 14.53
N ILE A 176 17.25 -19.03 13.72
CA ILE A 176 18.42 -19.52 12.97
C ILE A 176 18.92 -18.46 11.97
N ALA A 177 17.98 -17.73 11.37
CA ALA A 177 18.26 -16.60 10.50
C ALA A 177 17.15 -15.55 10.59
N VAL A 178 17.52 -14.27 10.53
CA VAL A 178 16.59 -13.14 10.51
C VAL A 178 16.90 -12.26 9.29
N LEU A 179 16.20 -12.47 8.19
CA LEU A 179 16.31 -11.69 6.98
C LEU A 179 15.44 -10.44 7.11
N ASP A 180 16.07 -9.33 7.44
CA ASP A 180 15.41 -8.02 7.47
C ASP A 180 16.45 -6.96 7.08
N PRO A 181 16.23 -6.22 5.97
CA PRO A 181 17.19 -5.21 5.53
C PRO A 181 17.32 -4.04 6.53
N LYS A 182 16.32 -3.79 7.39
CA LYS A 182 16.30 -2.68 8.36
C LYS A 182 17.03 -2.98 9.67
N ARG A 183 17.59 -4.19 9.83
CA ARG A 183 18.51 -4.48 10.95
C ARG A 183 19.70 -3.52 10.95
N GLU A 184 20.13 -3.13 12.14
CA GLU A 184 21.28 -2.24 12.32
C GLU A 184 22.59 -2.84 11.79
N ASP A 185 22.74 -4.17 11.86
CA ASP A 185 23.92 -4.91 11.40
C ASP A 185 23.82 -5.40 9.95
N CYS A 186 22.74 -5.07 9.22
CA CYS A 186 22.54 -5.53 7.85
C CYS A 186 23.01 -4.46 6.86
N GLU A 187 24.00 -4.81 6.02
CA GLU A 187 24.56 -3.91 5.00
C GLU A 187 23.79 -3.92 3.67
N TYR A 188 22.67 -4.66 3.59
CA TYR A 188 21.90 -4.77 2.36
C TYR A 188 21.51 -3.38 1.82
N PRO A 189 21.80 -3.03 0.55
CA PRO A 189 21.77 -1.63 0.12
C PRO A 189 20.37 -0.99 0.08
N TYR A 190 19.31 -1.78 -0.08
CA TYR A 190 17.94 -1.28 -0.20
C TYR A 190 17.07 -1.67 1.00
N LYS A 191 16.60 -0.68 1.75
CA LYS A 191 15.93 -0.88 3.06
C LYS A 191 14.41 -1.01 3.00
N GLU A 192 13.81 -0.77 1.85
CA GLU A 192 12.37 -0.55 1.72
C GLU A 192 11.64 -1.71 1.03
N LEU A 193 12.23 -2.91 0.96
CA LEU A 193 11.51 -4.11 0.50
C LEU A 193 10.25 -4.34 1.35
N CYS A 194 9.18 -4.83 0.73
CA CYS A 194 8.05 -5.43 1.44
C CYS A 194 8.40 -6.87 1.90
N GLY A 195 7.62 -7.49 2.77
CA GLY A 195 7.82 -8.86 3.25
C GLY A 195 7.94 -9.86 2.10
N CYS A 196 7.09 -9.74 1.08
CA CYS A 196 7.12 -10.57 -0.13
C CYS A 196 8.37 -10.29 -0.98
N GLY A 197 8.86 -9.05 -0.95
CA GLY A 197 10.14 -8.66 -1.56
C GLY A 197 11.32 -9.34 -0.87
N VAL A 198 11.34 -9.41 0.46
CA VAL A 198 12.34 -10.17 1.22
C VAL A 198 12.23 -11.67 0.93
N GLY A 199 11.01 -12.21 0.87
CA GLY A 199 10.75 -13.59 0.42
C GLY A 199 11.28 -13.88 -0.98
N PHE A 200 11.14 -12.93 -1.92
CA PHE A 200 11.73 -13.04 -3.26
C PHE A 200 13.26 -13.06 -3.23
N LYS A 201 13.91 -12.27 -2.36
CA LYS A 201 15.37 -12.35 -2.16
C LYS A 201 15.79 -13.71 -1.61
N LEU A 202 15.01 -14.31 -0.71
CA LEU A 202 15.26 -15.66 -0.21
C LEU A 202 15.18 -16.70 -1.34
N ILE A 203 14.15 -16.64 -2.19
CA ILE A 203 14.05 -17.48 -3.38
C ILE A 203 15.27 -17.27 -4.30
N GLN A 204 15.70 -16.02 -4.51
CA GLN A 204 16.90 -15.74 -5.29
C GLN A 204 18.16 -16.39 -4.68
N GLY A 205 18.28 -16.39 -3.35
CA GLY A 205 19.35 -17.10 -2.63
C GLY A 205 19.29 -18.62 -2.87
N LEU A 206 18.12 -19.24 -2.73
CA LEU A 206 17.90 -20.67 -2.97
C LEU A 206 18.14 -21.08 -4.43
N ALA A 207 17.78 -20.22 -5.37
CA ALA A 207 17.98 -20.41 -6.81
C ALA A 207 19.45 -20.59 -7.18
N THR A 208 20.37 -19.92 -6.45
CA THR A 208 21.82 -20.09 -6.67
C THR A 208 22.34 -21.50 -6.39
N LYS A 209 21.62 -22.30 -5.61
CA LYS A 209 21.95 -23.71 -5.34
C LYS A 209 21.39 -24.68 -6.39
N ARG A 210 20.58 -24.18 -7.34
CA ARG A 210 19.82 -24.97 -8.31
C ARG A 210 20.09 -24.59 -9.76
N ASP A 211 21.17 -23.83 -10.01
CA ASP A 211 21.53 -23.29 -11.33
C ASP A 211 20.40 -22.51 -12.04
N GLN A 212 19.47 -21.95 -11.25
CA GLN A 212 18.38 -21.11 -11.73
C GLN A 212 18.85 -19.68 -11.92
N LYS A 213 18.32 -19.03 -12.96
CA LYS A 213 18.57 -17.61 -13.25
C LYS A 213 17.40 -16.75 -12.80
N ILE A 214 17.60 -15.43 -12.81
CA ILE A 214 16.54 -14.49 -12.43
C ILE A 214 15.32 -14.58 -13.36
N GLU A 215 15.52 -14.96 -14.62
CA GLU A 215 14.44 -15.16 -15.59
C GLU A 215 13.48 -16.29 -15.17
N ASP A 216 13.98 -17.33 -14.51
CA ASP A 216 13.17 -18.45 -14.01
C ASP A 216 12.27 -18.02 -12.85
N LEU A 217 12.59 -16.90 -12.19
CA LEU A 217 11.86 -16.37 -11.06
C LEU A 217 10.82 -15.30 -11.45
N LEU A 218 10.74 -14.93 -12.73
CA LEU A 218 9.85 -13.86 -13.20
C LEU A 218 8.38 -14.12 -12.87
N LEU A 219 7.94 -15.39 -12.91
CA LEU A 219 6.55 -15.75 -12.65
C LEU A 219 6.07 -15.38 -11.23
N TYR A 220 6.99 -15.20 -10.28
CA TYR A 220 6.67 -14.83 -8.91
C TYR A 220 6.49 -13.31 -8.72
N LEU A 221 6.88 -12.49 -9.70
CA LEU A 221 6.84 -11.04 -9.57
C LEU A 221 5.42 -10.46 -9.62
N ASP A 222 4.41 -11.22 -10.04
CA ASP A 222 3.01 -10.81 -9.91
C ASP A 222 2.58 -10.69 -8.43
N LEU A 223 3.04 -11.60 -7.57
CA LEU A 223 2.87 -11.52 -6.12
C LEU A 223 3.67 -10.36 -5.53
N VAL A 224 4.94 -10.21 -5.92
CA VAL A 224 5.80 -9.15 -5.41
C VAL A 224 5.23 -7.76 -5.76
N ALA A 225 4.79 -7.55 -6.99
CA ALA A 225 4.14 -6.29 -7.38
C ALA A 225 2.81 -6.07 -6.65
N THR A 226 2.06 -7.13 -6.37
CA THR A 226 0.81 -7.06 -5.59
C THR A 226 1.10 -6.66 -4.15
N ALA A 227 2.13 -7.22 -3.52
CA ALA A 227 2.60 -6.84 -2.20
C ALA A 227 3.10 -5.39 -2.14
N ILE A 228 4.00 -5.01 -3.05
CA ILE A 228 4.53 -3.63 -3.15
C ILE A 228 3.39 -2.62 -3.25
N ALA A 229 2.38 -2.93 -4.05
CA ALA A 229 1.20 -2.09 -4.21
C ALA A 229 0.38 -2.02 -2.92
N ALA A 230 0.06 -3.17 -2.31
CA ALA A 230 -0.84 -3.26 -1.18
C ALA A 230 -0.25 -2.71 0.13
N ASP A 231 1.04 -2.90 0.34
CA ASP A 231 1.76 -2.44 1.53
C ASP A 231 2.26 -0.98 1.41
N ILE A 232 2.07 -0.36 0.22
CA ILE A 232 2.33 1.06 0.00
C ILE A 232 3.81 1.41 0.32
N VAL A 233 4.72 0.48 0.02
CA VAL A 233 6.17 0.72 0.15
C VAL A 233 6.68 1.64 -0.97
N PRO A 234 7.78 2.37 -0.76
CA PRO A 234 8.40 3.21 -1.78
C PRO A 234 8.68 2.46 -3.09
N ILE A 235 8.23 3.01 -4.23
CA ILE A 235 8.53 2.55 -5.59
C ILE A 235 9.79 3.24 -6.09
N THR A 236 10.88 2.92 -5.42
CA THR A 236 12.25 3.37 -5.68
C THR A 236 13.19 2.15 -5.68
N GLY A 237 14.45 2.31 -6.08
CA GLY A 237 15.45 1.22 -6.01
C GLY A 237 14.95 -0.12 -6.56
N GLU A 238 15.12 -1.19 -5.78
CA GLU A 238 14.67 -2.53 -6.16
C GLU A 238 13.15 -2.65 -6.29
N ASN A 239 12.35 -2.01 -5.42
CA ASN A 239 10.89 -2.07 -5.54
C ASN A 239 10.42 -1.50 -6.88
N ARG A 240 11.08 -0.48 -7.42
CA ARG A 240 10.74 0.05 -8.76
C ARG A 240 10.98 -1.00 -9.84
N ILE A 241 12.09 -1.73 -9.77
CA ILE A 241 12.42 -2.81 -10.72
C ILE A 241 11.41 -3.95 -10.58
N LEU A 242 11.20 -4.45 -9.36
CA LEU A 242 10.28 -5.55 -9.06
C LEU A 242 8.83 -5.19 -9.45
N ALA A 243 8.37 -3.98 -9.14
CA ALA A 243 7.05 -3.50 -9.55
C ALA A 243 6.92 -3.39 -11.08
N HIS A 244 7.95 -2.90 -11.77
CA HIS A 244 7.94 -2.78 -13.23
C HIS A 244 7.81 -4.13 -13.93
N TYR A 245 8.61 -5.11 -13.52
CA TYR A 245 8.54 -6.46 -14.10
C TYR A 245 7.30 -7.23 -13.61
N GLY A 246 6.90 -7.07 -12.36
CA GLY A 246 5.68 -7.69 -11.85
C GLY A 246 4.41 -7.18 -12.52
N LEU A 247 4.34 -5.87 -12.83
CA LEU A 247 3.25 -5.34 -13.67
C LEU A 247 3.26 -5.93 -15.08
N LYS A 248 4.43 -6.20 -15.68
CA LYS A 248 4.47 -6.89 -16.97
C LYS A 248 3.88 -8.29 -16.86
N VAL A 249 4.18 -9.03 -15.79
CA VAL A 249 3.61 -10.36 -15.54
C VAL A 249 2.10 -10.26 -15.36
N ILE A 250 1.62 -9.36 -14.50
CA ILE A 250 0.18 -9.11 -14.25
C ILE A 250 -0.58 -8.81 -15.53
N ASN A 251 0.01 -8.03 -16.44
CA ASN A 251 -0.63 -7.60 -17.69
C ASN A 251 -0.48 -8.57 -18.86
N SER A 252 0.29 -9.66 -18.73
CA SER A 252 0.53 -10.60 -19.82
C SER A 252 0.06 -12.00 -19.49
N ASN A 253 0.67 -12.63 -18.50
CA ASN A 253 0.36 -13.99 -18.08
C ASN A 253 0.56 -14.13 -16.57
N PRO A 254 -0.32 -13.53 -15.74
CA PRO A 254 -0.27 -13.74 -14.30
C PRO A 254 -0.62 -15.18 -13.96
N ARG A 255 -0.35 -15.60 -12.71
CA ARG A 255 -0.83 -16.87 -12.19
C ARG A 255 -2.36 -17.01 -12.27
N THR A 256 -2.83 -18.27 -12.29
CA THR A 256 -4.24 -18.63 -12.42
C THR A 256 -5.16 -17.90 -11.45
N GLY A 257 -4.76 -17.78 -10.17
CA GLY A 257 -5.57 -17.05 -9.17
C GLY A 257 -5.77 -15.57 -9.48
N ILE A 258 -4.74 -14.88 -9.98
CA ILE A 258 -4.85 -13.47 -10.38
C ILE A 258 -5.65 -13.36 -11.70
N GLN A 259 -5.46 -14.28 -12.64
CA GLN A 259 -6.28 -14.34 -13.87
C GLN A 259 -7.78 -14.46 -13.53
N ALA A 260 -8.13 -15.32 -12.57
CA ALA A 260 -9.51 -15.51 -12.13
C ALA A 260 -10.11 -14.22 -11.53
N ILE A 261 -9.35 -13.48 -10.70
CA ILE A 261 -9.76 -12.15 -10.19
C ILE A 261 -10.00 -11.16 -11.33
N LEU A 262 -9.12 -11.16 -12.34
CA LEU A 262 -9.14 -10.20 -13.43
C LEU A 262 -10.20 -10.48 -14.50
N LYS A 263 -10.82 -11.66 -14.50
CA LYS A 263 -11.81 -12.09 -15.52
C LYS A 263 -12.97 -11.10 -15.73
N GLN A 264 -13.37 -10.35 -14.69
CA GLN A 264 -14.45 -9.35 -14.77
C GLN A 264 -13.97 -7.91 -14.97
N VAL A 265 -12.65 -7.69 -15.03
CA VAL A 265 -12.05 -6.36 -15.12
C VAL A 265 -11.97 -5.92 -16.58
N LYS A 266 -12.71 -4.88 -16.94
CA LYS A 266 -12.75 -4.30 -18.30
C LYS A 266 -11.66 -3.24 -18.49
N LYS A 267 -10.40 -3.60 -18.23
CA LYS A 267 -9.24 -2.71 -18.43
C LYS A 267 -8.10 -3.49 -19.05
N GLU A 268 -7.56 -2.99 -20.16
CA GLU A 268 -6.52 -3.68 -20.93
C GLU A 268 -5.16 -3.69 -20.21
N THR A 269 -4.80 -2.61 -19.53
CA THR A 269 -3.52 -2.50 -18.83
C THR A 269 -3.72 -1.96 -17.42
N LEU A 270 -3.30 -2.74 -16.44
CA LEU A 270 -3.31 -2.41 -15.02
C LEU A 270 -2.02 -1.70 -14.63
N THR A 271 -2.19 -0.63 -13.86
CA THR A 271 -1.13 0.13 -13.17
C THR A 271 -1.03 -0.32 -11.71
N ILE A 272 -0.04 0.17 -10.97
CA ILE A 272 0.02 -0.03 -9.50
C ILE A 272 -1.28 0.42 -8.83
N THR A 273 -1.81 1.57 -9.23
CA THR A 273 -3.10 2.06 -8.71
C THR A 273 -4.22 1.04 -8.93
N ASP A 274 -4.27 0.41 -10.10
CA ASP A 274 -5.27 -0.63 -10.35
C ASP A 274 -5.04 -1.87 -9.49
N VAL A 275 -3.79 -2.30 -9.29
CA VAL A 275 -3.47 -3.40 -8.37
C VAL A 275 -3.94 -3.08 -6.94
N VAL A 276 -3.72 -1.86 -6.45
CA VAL A 276 -4.19 -1.38 -5.13
C VAL A 276 -5.71 -1.38 -5.00
N PHE A 277 -6.45 -1.02 -6.05
CA PHE A 277 -7.90 -0.85 -5.98
C PHE A 277 -8.72 -2.05 -6.49
N ILE A 278 -8.09 -2.96 -7.23
CA ILE A 278 -8.75 -4.12 -7.84
C ILE A 278 -8.27 -5.42 -7.19
N ILE A 279 -6.98 -5.72 -7.21
CA ILE A 279 -6.45 -7.03 -6.79
C ILE A 279 -6.31 -7.08 -5.26
N ALA A 280 -5.55 -6.15 -4.69
CA ALA A 280 -5.24 -6.12 -3.26
C ALA A 280 -6.50 -6.14 -2.35
N PRO A 281 -7.60 -5.41 -2.64
CA PRO A 281 -8.75 -5.38 -1.76
C PRO A 281 -9.53 -6.71 -1.73
N ARG A 282 -9.43 -7.52 -2.78
CA ARG A 282 -10.02 -8.86 -2.86
C ARG A 282 -9.22 -9.85 -2.01
N ILE A 283 -7.90 -9.85 -2.18
CA ILE A 283 -6.99 -10.66 -1.37
C ILE A 283 -7.17 -10.33 0.13
N ASN A 284 -7.18 -9.04 0.49
CA ASN A 284 -7.34 -8.62 1.89
C ASN A 284 -8.75 -8.91 2.44
N ALA A 285 -9.77 -9.02 1.58
CA ALA A 285 -11.13 -9.33 2.02
C ALA A 285 -11.23 -10.72 2.65
N ALA A 286 -10.43 -11.69 2.17
CA ALA A 286 -10.36 -13.03 2.76
C ALA A 286 -10.00 -12.98 4.25
N GLY A 287 -8.89 -12.32 4.60
CA GLY A 287 -8.47 -12.16 6.01
C GLY A 287 -9.34 -11.20 6.84
N ARG A 288 -10.15 -10.35 6.21
CA ARG A 288 -11.10 -9.46 6.91
C ARG A 288 -12.41 -10.15 7.25
N MET A 289 -12.95 -10.94 6.33
CA MET A 289 -14.30 -11.52 6.46
C MET A 289 -14.28 -12.98 6.92
N LYS A 290 -13.21 -13.71 6.62
CA LYS A 290 -13.02 -15.12 6.96
C LYS A 290 -11.56 -15.32 7.40
N HIS A 291 -10.84 -16.20 6.72
CA HIS A 291 -9.47 -16.58 7.03
C HIS A 291 -8.53 -16.25 5.86
N GLY A 292 -7.33 -15.72 6.14
CA GLY A 292 -6.38 -15.32 5.10
C GLY A 292 -5.90 -16.48 4.21
N ASN A 293 -6.01 -17.72 4.70
CA ASN A 293 -5.68 -18.92 3.92
C ASN A 293 -6.50 -19.07 2.63
N HIS A 294 -7.73 -18.51 2.55
CA HIS A 294 -8.48 -18.51 1.27
C HIS A 294 -7.72 -17.77 0.16
N ALA A 295 -7.01 -16.68 0.50
CA ALA A 295 -6.18 -15.96 -0.45
C ALA A 295 -4.95 -16.80 -0.87
N VAL A 296 -4.28 -17.45 0.06
CA VAL A 296 -3.13 -18.33 -0.24
C VAL A 296 -3.56 -19.48 -1.16
N THR A 297 -4.69 -20.13 -0.87
CA THR A 297 -5.26 -21.19 -1.72
C THR A 297 -5.51 -20.68 -3.13
N LEU A 298 -6.17 -19.53 -3.31
CA LEU A 298 -6.38 -18.95 -4.65
C LEU A 298 -5.05 -18.65 -5.36
N LEU A 299 -4.09 -18.03 -4.66
CA LEU A 299 -2.82 -17.58 -5.23
C LEU A 299 -1.83 -18.72 -5.53
N THR A 300 -2.07 -19.91 -5.01
CA THR A 300 -1.24 -21.11 -5.25
C THR A 300 -1.94 -22.16 -6.14
N GLU A 301 -3.22 -21.98 -6.44
CA GLU A 301 -3.98 -22.89 -7.32
C GLU A 301 -3.52 -22.76 -8.78
N THR A 302 -3.44 -23.91 -9.44
CA THR A 302 -3.00 -24.06 -10.83
C THR A 302 -4.16 -24.44 -11.77
N ASP A 303 -5.19 -25.09 -11.25
CA ASP A 303 -6.41 -25.44 -11.97
C ASP A 303 -7.32 -24.20 -12.16
N SER A 304 -7.63 -23.89 -13.41
CA SER A 304 -8.43 -22.70 -13.76
C SER A 304 -9.87 -22.76 -13.24
N GLU A 305 -10.51 -23.92 -13.25
CA GLU A 305 -11.91 -24.05 -12.80
C GLU A 305 -12.01 -23.91 -11.27
N LYS A 306 -11.05 -24.50 -10.54
CA LYS A 306 -10.95 -24.31 -9.09
C LYS A 306 -10.61 -22.88 -8.72
N ALA A 307 -9.64 -22.27 -9.42
CA ALA A 307 -9.27 -20.88 -9.18
C ALA A 307 -10.46 -19.92 -9.41
N GLU A 308 -11.29 -20.16 -10.43
CA GLU A 308 -12.52 -19.39 -10.64
C GLU A 308 -13.52 -19.56 -9.49
N THR A 309 -13.64 -20.76 -8.94
CA THR A 309 -14.48 -21.04 -7.76
C THR A 309 -13.97 -20.27 -6.54
N TYR A 310 -12.68 -20.36 -6.23
CA TYR A 310 -12.06 -19.63 -5.12
C TYR A 310 -12.12 -18.11 -5.31
N ALA A 311 -11.98 -17.61 -6.54
CA ALA A 311 -12.10 -16.19 -6.85
C ALA A 311 -13.54 -15.68 -6.63
N ALA A 312 -14.56 -16.48 -6.95
CA ALA A 312 -15.96 -16.14 -6.70
C ALA A 312 -16.29 -16.06 -5.19
N GLU A 313 -15.73 -16.97 -4.39
CA GLU A 313 -15.82 -16.88 -2.93
C GLU A 313 -15.17 -15.59 -2.40
N ILE A 314 -13.97 -15.27 -2.88
CA ILE A 314 -13.26 -14.04 -2.51
C ILE A 314 -14.01 -12.78 -2.95
N GLU A 315 -14.67 -12.79 -4.12
CA GLU A 315 -15.51 -11.67 -4.54
C GLU A 315 -16.72 -11.49 -3.62
N THR A 316 -17.29 -12.59 -3.09
CA THR A 316 -18.35 -12.52 -2.09
C THR A 316 -17.84 -11.84 -0.82
N PHE A 317 -16.69 -12.26 -0.28
CA PHE A 317 -16.07 -11.59 0.88
C PHE A 317 -15.77 -10.12 0.60
N ASN A 318 -15.30 -9.79 -0.60
CA ASN A 318 -15.04 -8.40 -0.99
C ASN A 318 -16.34 -7.57 -1.05
N THR A 319 -17.42 -8.15 -1.53
CA THR A 319 -18.76 -7.53 -1.60
C THR A 319 -19.30 -7.28 -0.19
N ASP A 320 -19.34 -8.31 0.66
CA ASP A 320 -19.78 -8.21 2.06
C ASP A 320 -18.99 -7.15 2.82
N ARG A 321 -17.66 -7.13 2.63
CA ARG A 321 -16.77 -6.14 3.23
C ARG A 321 -17.10 -4.72 2.78
N ARG A 322 -17.39 -4.51 1.49
CA ARG A 322 -17.74 -3.20 0.93
C ARG A 322 -19.10 -2.71 1.41
N GLU A 323 -20.06 -3.61 1.55
CA GLU A 323 -21.39 -3.31 2.09
C GLU A 323 -21.28 -2.89 3.56
N ALA A 324 -20.58 -3.67 4.37
CA ALA A 324 -20.29 -3.32 5.76
C ALA A 324 -19.54 -1.98 5.88
N ASP A 325 -18.51 -1.75 5.05
CA ASP A 325 -17.76 -0.49 5.02
C ASP A 325 -18.67 0.70 4.72
N LYS A 326 -19.55 0.58 3.73
CA LYS A 326 -20.52 1.62 3.38
C LYS A 326 -21.49 1.89 4.54
N GLN A 327 -22.15 0.85 5.05
CA GLN A 327 -23.13 0.98 6.13
C GLN A 327 -22.51 1.60 7.38
N ILE A 328 -21.37 1.07 7.83
CA ILE A 328 -20.68 1.55 9.03
C ILE A 328 -20.22 3.01 8.85
N THR A 329 -19.74 3.39 7.66
CA THR A 329 -19.37 4.78 7.36
C THR A 329 -20.58 5.71 7.45
N GLU A 330 -21.73 5.33 6.88
CA GLU A 330 -22.96 6.12 6.94
C GLU A 330 -23.44 6.31 8.39
N GLU A 331 -23.46 5.23 9.19
CA GLU A 331 -23.82 5.28 10.60
C GLU A 331 -22.86 6.15 11.43
N ALA A 332 -21.55 6.03 11.19
CA ALA A 332 -20.53 6.82 11.88
C ALA A 332 -20.65 8.33 11.55
N LEU A 333 -20.89 8.68 10.28
CA LEU A 333 -21.13 10.07 9.87
C LEU A 333 -22.39 10.63 10.54
N GLN A 334 -23.45 9.85 10.61
CA GLN A 334 -24.68 10.26 11.32
C GLN A 334 -24.45 10.47 12.81
N GLN A 335 -23.66 9.60 13.46
CA GLN A 335 -23.33 9.73 14.88
C GLN A 335 -22.59 11.06 15.17
N ILE A 336 -21.63 11.45 14.32
CA ILE A 336 -20.91 12.72 14.47
C ILE A 336 -21.88 13.91 14.43
N ILE A 337 -22.82 13.91 13.48
CA ILE A 337 -23.82 14.98 13.31
C ILE A 337 -24.79 15.02 14.51
N GLN A 338 -25.31 13.86 14.92
CA GLN A 338 -26.26 13.78 16.04
C GLN A 338 -25.63 14.25 17.36
N ASN A 339 -24.34 13.95 17.57
CA ASN A 339 -23.59 14.35 18.75
C ASN A 339 -23.07 15.80 18.69
N LYS A 340 -23.22 16.49 17.55
CA LYS A 340 -22.69 17.85 17.30
C LYS A 340 -21.17 17.91 17.43
N GLU A 341 -20.48 16.95 16.83
CA GLU A 341 -19.03 16.77 16.92
C GLU A 341 -18.29 17.16 15.63
N GLU A 342 -18.94 17.87 14.70
CA GLU A 342 -18.35 18.31 13.44
C GLU A 342 -17.17 19.28 13.67
N GLU A 343 -17.24 20.12 14.70
CA GLU A 343 -16.22 21.14 15.00
C GLU A 343 -15.08 20.65 15.92
N ARG A 344 -15.12 19.37 16.34
CA ARG A 344 -14.03 18.78 17.14
C ARG A 344 -12.74 18.64 16.34
N LYS A 345 -11.60 18.51 17.02
CA LYS A 345 -10.31 18.19 16.41
C LYS A 345 -10.05 16.70 16.29
N THR A 346 -10.94 15.85 16.80
CA THR A 346 -10.91 14.40 16.65
C THR A 346 -12.26 13.84 16.24
N THR A 347 -12.23 12.64 15.63
CA THR A 347 -13.42 11.80 15.44
C THR A 347 -13.29 10.58 16.34
N VAL A 348 -14.23 10.37 17.25
CA VAL A 348 -14.30 9.15 18.07
C VAL A 348 -15.72 8.63 18.06
N VAL A 349 -15.94 7.52 17.35
CA VAL A 349 -17.25 6.92 17.09
C VAL A 349 -17.29 5.48 17.59
N TYR A 350 -18.46 5.03 18.04
CA TYR A 350 -18.66 3.70 18.61
C TYR A 350 -20.05 3.15 18.26
N GLN A 351 -20.08 1.89 17.87
CA GLN A 351 -21.30 1.08 17.81
C GLN A 351 -20.97 -0.39 18.12
N GLU A 352 -21.85 -1.04 18.88
CA GLU A 352 -21.65 -2.41 19.36
C GLU A 352 -21.49 -3.42 18.21
N ASN A 353 -22.30 -3.28 17.16
CA ASN A 353 -22.43 -4.30 16.10
C ASN A 353 -21.54 -4.05 14.87
N TRP A 354 -20.63 -3.07 14.89
CA TRP A 354 -19.74 -2.81 13.76
C TRP A 354 -18.72 -3.94 13.56
N HIS A 355 -18.51 -4.33 12.31
CA HIS A 355 -17.62 -5.46 12.03
C HIS A 355 -16.15 -5.10 12.31
N LYS A 356 -15.51 -5.78 13.26
CA LYS A 356 -14.11 -5.54 13.69
C LYS A 356 -13.09 -5.55 12.53
N GLY A 357 -13.30 -6.37 11.51
CA GLY A 357 -12.45 -6.38 10.30
C GLY A 357 -12.56 -5.14 9.40
N VAL A 358 -13.54 -4.27 9.64
CA VAL A 358 -13.92 -3.14 8.76
C VAL A 358 -13.64 -1.78 9.41
N ILE A 359 -13.67 -1.68 10.75
CA ILE A 359 -13.52 -0.40 11.48
C ILE A 359 -12.26 0.40 11.08
N GLY A 360 -11.16 -0.27 10.70
CA GLY A 360 -9.95 0.44 10.23
C GLY A 360 -10.08 1.08 8.84
N ILE A 361 -10.94 0.53 7.98
CA ILE A 361 -11.27 1.13 6.66
C ILE A 361 -12.14 2.36 6.88
N VAL A 362 -13.16 2.21 7.72
CA VAL A 362 -14.07 3.31 8.10
C VAL A 362 -13.28 4.45 8.75
N ALA A 363 -12.35 4.14 9.67
CA ALA A 363 -11.48 5.14 10.29
C ALA A 363 -10.68 5.94 9.24
N SER A 364 -10.23 5.27 8.17
CA SER A 364 -9.52 5.92 7.07
C SER A 364 -10.45 6.84 6.26
N ARG A 365 -11.66 6.39 5.93
CA ARG A 365 -12.68 7.21 5.23
C ARG A 365 -13.09 8.44 6.05
N LEU A 366 -13.36 8.27 7.34
CA LEU A 366 -13.70 9.38 8.23
C LEU A 366 -12.54 10.36 8.39
N THR A 367 -11.30 9.87 8.41
CA THR A 367 -10.09 10.71 8.35
C THR A 367 -10.03 11.47 7.04
N GLU A 368 -10.38 10.88 5.89
CA GLU A 368 -10.40 11.59 4.60
C GLU A 368 -11.53 12.65 4.53
N THR A 369 -12.68 12.39 5.13
CA THR A 369 -13.83 13.31 5.14
C THR A 369 -13.61 14.53 6.03
N TYR A 370 -13.19 14.32 7.29
CA TYR A 370 -13.02 15.41 8.27
C TYR A 370 -11.57 15.88 8.41
N TYR A 371 -10.61 15.17 7.81
CA TYR A 371 -9.17 15.47 7.87
C TYR A 371 -8.65 15.75 9.28
N ARG A 372 -8.93 14.81 10.19
CA ARG A 372 -8.52 14.86 11.61
C ARG A 372 -8.28 13.46 12.20
N PRO A 373 -7.49 13.31 13.28
CA PRO A 373 -7.27 12.03 13.94
C PRO A 373 -8.59 11.34 14.30
N THR A 374 -8.72 10.07 13.92
CA THR A 374 -9.98 9.34 13.95
C THR A 374 -9.83 7.97 14.60
N LEU A 375 -10.79 7.63 15.46
CA LEU A 375 -10.96 6.30 16.05
C LEU A 375 -12.37 5.79 15.81
N VAL A 376 -12.45 4.51 15.43
CA VAL A 376 -13.71 3.78 15.25
C VAL A 376 -13.68 2.57 16.17
N PHE A 377 -14.62 2.53 17.12
CA PHE A 377 -14.75 1.49 18.14
C PHE A 377 -15.88 0.51 17.80
N THR A 378 -15.70 -0.73 18.21
CA THR A 378 -16.76 -1.73 18.25
C THR A 378 -16.58 -2.67 19.45
N LYS A 379 -17.61 -3.45 19.79
CA LYS A 379 -17.53 -4.41 20.88
C LYS A 379 -16.75 -5.65 20.46
N SER A 380 -15.92 -6.16 21.36
CA SER A 380 -15.09 -7.34 21.17
C SER A 380 -15.01 -8.11 22.49
N GLY A 381 -15.98 -9.00 22.71
CA GLY A 381 -16.15 -9.69 24.00
C GLY A 381 -16.65 -8.73 25.08
N GLU A 382 -15.94 -8.66 26.20
CA GLU A 382 -16.25 -7.76 27.33
C GLU A 382 -15.63 -6.35 27.20
N LYS A 383 -14.88 -6.11 26.12
CA LYS A 383 -14.12 -4.87 25.88
C LYS A 383 -14.56 -4.20 24.58
N LEU A 384 -14.19 -2.93 24.41
CA LEU A 384 -14.27 -2.25 23.13
C LEU A 384 -12.91 -2.35 22.43
N ALA A 385 -12.92 -2.65 21.13
CA ALA A 385 -11.76 -2.64 20.27
C ALA A 385 -11.87 -1.51 19.25
N ALA A 386 -10.78 -0.79 19.02
CA ALA A 386 -10.74 0.30 18.05
C ALA A 386 -9.59 0.20 17.06
N SER A 387 -9.82 0.84 15.91
CA SER A 387 -8.75 1.20 15.00
C SER A 387 -8.64 2.71 14.89
N ALA A 388 -7.41 3.20 15.08
CA ALA A 388 -7.06 4.61 14.97
C ALA A 388 -6.39 4.90 13.62
N ARG A 389 -6.66 6.08 13.07
CA ARG A 389 -6.01 6.66 11.88
C ARG A 389 -5.67 8.11 12.15
N SER A 390 -4.54 8.54 11.62
CA SER A 390 -4.04 9.91 11.79
C SER A 390 -3.97 10.67 10.47
N VAL A 391 -3.92 11.99 10.58
CA VAL A 391 -3.53 12.87 9.46
C VAL A 391 -2.02 12.88 9.29
N LYS A 392 -1.57 13.18 8.07
CA LYS A 392 -0.14 13.27 7.77
C LYS A 392 0.54 14.31 8.66
N GLY A 393 1.63 13.93 9.31
CA GLY A 393 2.40 14.79 10.21
C GLY A 393 1.96 14.79 11.67
N PHE A 394 0.87 14.08 12.03
CA PHE A 394 0.46 13.92 13.43
C PHE A 394 0.68 12.48 13.92
N ASP A 395 1.32 12.33 15.09
CA ASP A 395 1.61 11.04 15.70
C ASP A 395 0.45 10.61 16.62
N VAL A 396 -0.41 9.72 16.12
CA VAL A 396 -1.53 9.20 16.91
C VAL A 396 -1.06 8.25 18.01
N TYR A 397 0.11 7.61 17.86
CA TYR A 397 0.62 6.71 18.88
C TYR A 397 0.94 7.47 20.16
N ASN A 398 1.66 8.60 20.06
CA ASN A 398 1.97 9.43 21.23
C ASN A 398 0.71 10.05 21.86
N ALA A 399 -0.29 10.39 21.03
CA ALA A 399 -1.58 10.87 21.53
C ALA A 399 -2.30 9.78 22.34
N LEU A 400 -2.28 8.52 21.89
CA LEU A 400 -2.85 7.39 22.61
C LEU A 400 -2.06 7.04 23.88
N GLU A 401 -0.73 7.13 23.84
CA GLU A 401 0.13 6.94 25.01
C GLU A 401 -0.21 7.96 26.11
N SER A 402 -0.51 9.20 25.73
CA SER A 402 -0.96 10.24 26.67
C SER A 402 -2.36 9.97 27.26
N CYS A 403 -3.12 9.05 26.67
CA CYS A 403 -4.44 8.61 27.14
C CYS A 403 -4.40 7.22 27.81
N SER A 404 -3.21 6.70 28.17
CA SER A 404 -3.04 5.31 28.60
C SER A 404 -3.84 4.92 29.84
N GLU A 405 -4.22 5.88 30.69
CA GLU A 405 -5.05 5.64 31.89
C GLU A 405 -6.41 5.01 31.55
N HIS A 406 -6.93 5.27 30.35
CA HIS A 406 -8.24 4.76 29.90
C HIS A 406 -8.12 3.61 28.91
N ILE A 407 -6.90 3.11 28.66
CA ILE A 407 -6.62 2.09 27.65
C ILE A 407 -6.10 0.83 28.34
N GLU A 408 -6.67 -0.32 28.00
CA GLU A 408 -6.21 -1.61 28.49
C GLU A 408 -4.90 -2.03 27.78
N GLN A 409 -4.93 -1.97 26.45
CA GLN A 409 -3.81 -2.34 25.59
C GLN A 409 -3.90 -1.54 24.30
N PHE A 410 -2.76 -1.05 23.81
CA PHE A 410 -2.66 -0.49 22.46
C PHE A 410 -1.32 -0.83 21.81
N GLY A 411 -1.28 -0.74 20.48
CA GLY A 411 -0.09 -0.94 19.68
C GLY A 411 -0.27 -0.36 18.28
N GLY A 412 0.84 -0.02 17.63
CA GLY A 412 0.81 0.54 16.28
C GLY A 412 2.00 1.42 15.97
N HIS A 413 1.78 2.36 15.06
CA HIS A 413 2.76 3.30 14.54
C HIS A 413 2.16 4.72 14.45
N MET A 414 2.99 5.69 14.06
CA MET A 414 2.65 7.11 13.99
C MET A 414 1.29 7.43 13.34
N TYR A 415 0.88 6.70 12.30
CA TYR A 415 -0.34 7.00 11.54
C TYR A 415 -1.50 6.02 11.75
N ALA A 416 -1.28 4.91 12.44
CA ALA A 416 -2.29 3.88 12.65
C ALA A 416 -2.01 3.08 13.90
N ALA A 417 -3.05 2.80 14.69
CA ALA A 417 -2.94 1.97 15.89
C ALA A 417 -4.21 1.14 16.11
N GLY A 418 -4.09 0.09 16.89
CA GLY A 418 -5.19 -0.66 17.47
C GLY A 418 -5.15 -0.53 18.99
N LEU A 419 -6.33 -0.47 19.62
CA LEU A 419 -6.44 -0.42 21.07
C LEU A 419 -7.67 -1.15 21.59
N THR A 420 -7.65 -1.50 22.86
CA THR A 420 -8.81 -1.99 23.62
C THR A 420 -8.99 -1.21 24.92
N LEU A 421 -10.25 -1.05 25.35
CA LEU A 421 -10.62 -0.42 26.63
C LEU A 421 -11.92 -1.02 27.16
N PHE A 422 -12.23 -0.81 28.45
CA PHE A 422 -13.54 -1.18 28.99
C PHE A 422 -14.60 -0.16 28.60
N GLU A 423 -15.83 -0.62 28.36
CA GLU A 423 -16.95 0.25 27.94
C GLU A 423 -17.19 1.42 28.92
N LYS A 424 -16.99 1.20 30.23
CA LYS A 424 -17.09 2.25 31.27
C LYS A 424 -16.10 3.41 31.08
N ASP A 425 -14.97 3.18 30.40
CA ASP A 425 -13.89 4.15 30.23
C ASP A 425 -14.00 4.91 28.90
N PHE A 426 -14.92 4.52 28.01
CA PHE A 426 -15.05 5.07 26.66
C PHE A 426 -15.25 6.59 26.63
N GLU A 427 -16.16 7.14 27.44
CA GLU A 427 -16.44 8.58 27.47
C GLU A 427 -15.26 9.38 28.04
N ASN A 428 -14.59 8.86 29.06
CA ASN A 428 -13.39 9.50 29.62
C ASN A 428 -12.26 9.52 28.60
N PHE A 429 -12.01 8.38 27.95
CA PHE A 429 -11.06 8.27 26.85
C PHE A 429 -11.38 9.26 25.72
N LYS A 430 -12.63 9.33 25.27
CA LYS A 430 -13.07 10.19 24.17
C LYS A 430 -12.79 11.67 24.45
N ASN A 431 -13.04 12.12 25.68
CA ASN A 431 -12.79 13.50 26.08
C ASN A 431 -11.30 13.79 26.27
N GLU A 432 -10.56 12.84 26.85
CA GLU A 432 -9.11 12.99 27.04
C GLU A 432 -8.36 13.00 25.71
N PHE A 433 -8.76 12.15 24.76
CA PHE A 433 -8.18 12.12 23.42
C PHE A 433 -8.43 13.43 22.67
N GLU A 434 -9.64 13.98 22.73
CA GLU A 434 -9.93 15.30 22.15
C GLU A 434 -9.06 16.39 22.78
N ARG A 435 -8.87 16.38 24.11
CA ARG A 435 -8.04 17.35 24.83
C ARG A 435 -6.58 17.26 24.38
N VAL A 436 -6.00 16.06 24.42
CA VAL A 436 -4.61 15.80 24.03
C VAL A 436 -4.36 16.23 22.58
N VAL A 437 -5.21 15.80 21.64
CA VAL A 437 -5.06 16.18 20.23
C VAL A 437 -5.23 17.69 20.07
N SER A 438 -6.19 18.29 20.75
CA SER A 438 -6.45 19.74 20.64
C SER A 438 -5.27 20.61 21.07
N GLU A 439 -4.52 20.16 22.07
CA GLU A 439 -3.33 20.83 22.61
C GLU A 439 -2.07 20.59 21.75
N THR A 440 -2.01 19.47 21.03
CA THR A 440 -0.78 19.01 20.37
C THR A 440 -0.79 19.12 18.85
N ILE A 441 -1.95 19.10 18.20
CA ILE A 441 -2.04 19.15 16.73
C ILE A 441 -1.79 20.58 16.22
N ASP A 442 -0.84 20.71 15.29
CA ASP A 442 -0.68 21.97 14.53
C ASP A 442 -1.95 22.18 13.69
N PRO A 443 -2.65 23.33 13.83
CA PRO A 443 -3.86 23.64 13.07
C PRO A 443 -3.71 23.49 11.56
N HIS A 444 -2.50 23.65 11.00
CA HIS A 444 -2.24 23.43 9.58
C HIS A 444 -2.42 21.98 9.13
N LEU A 445 -2.31 21.01 10.05
CA LEU A 445 -2.50 19.59 9.77
C LEU A 445 -3.99 19.20 9.69
N LEU A 446 -4.90 20.10 10.07
CA LEU A 446 -6.35 19.92 9.93
C LEU A 446 -6.86 20.31 8.53
N THR A 447 -5.98 20.76 7.64
CA THR A 447 -6.33 21.06 6.24
C THR A 447 -5.53 20.17 5.29
N PRO A 448 -6.18 19.47 4.33
CA PRO A 448 -5.47 18.67 3.34
C PRO A 448 -4.44 19.48 2.55
N GLU A 449 -3.25 18.90 2.34
CA GLU A 449 -2.18 19.50 1.55
C GLU A 449 -2.10 18.87 0.15
N ILE A 450 -2.12 19.71 -0.89
CA ILE A 450 -1.72 19.34 -2.25
C ILE A 450 -0.30 19.86 -2.48
N ARG A 451 0.64 18.93 -2.68
CA ARG A 451 2.00 19.27 -3.11
C ARG A 451 2.05 19.38 -4.62
N ILE A 452 2.45 20.54 -5.13
CA ILE A 452 2.60 20.82 -6.55
C ILE A 452 4.07 20.62 -6.92
N ASP A 453 4.33 19.73 -7.88
CA ASP A 453 5.68 19.43 -8.37
C ASP A 453 6.22 20.54 -9.28
N SER A 454 5.35 21.09 -10.14
CA SER A 454 5.71 22.20 -11.03
C SER A 454 4.49 23.02 -11.42
N GLU A 455 4.68 24.32 -11.57
CA GLU A 455 3.80 25.13 -12.41
C GLU A 455 4.12 24.83 -13.89
N ILE A 456 3.10 24.78 -14.74
CA ILE A 456 3.23 24.49 -16.17
C ILE A 456 2.18 25.27 -16.95
N ASP A 457 2.56 25.80 -18.11
CA ASP A 457 1.61 26.39 -19.04
C ASP A 457 0.96 25.31 -19.92
N LEU A 458 -0.31 25.52 -20.29
CA LEU A 458 -1.04 24.53 -21.12
C LEU A 458 -0.39 24.30 -22.50
N ASN A 459 0.40 25.25 -23.00
CA ASN A 459 1.15 25.11 -24.25
C ASN A 459 2.34 24.14 -24.14
N GLU A 460 2.85 23.90 -22.94
CA GLU A 460 3.95 22.96 -22.70
C GLU A 460 3.45 21.51 -22.64
N ILE A 461 2.15 21.32 -22.42
CA ILE A 461 1.49 20.01 -22.39
C ILE A 461 1.28 19.50 -23.82
N THR A 462 2.32 18.88 -24.36
CA THR A 462 2.29 18.27 -25.70
C THR A 462 2.20 16.74 -25.64
N PRO A 463 1.77 16.07 -26.72
CA PRO A 463 1.85 14.60 -26.79
C PRO A 463 3.27 14.06 -26.57
N LYS A 464 4.30 14.78 -27.03
CA LYS A 464 5.71 14.42 -26.79
C LYS A 464 6.06 14.48 -25.29
N PHE A 465 5.66 15.56 -24.62
CA PHE A 465 5.84 15.73 -23.17
C PHE A 465 5.18 14.57 -22.41
N PHE A 466 3.91 14.28 -22.69
CA PHE A 466 3.18 13.23 -22.00
C PHE A 466 3.77 11.84 -22.24
N ARG A 467 4.22 11.52 -23.47
CA ARG A 467 4.90 10.24 -23.77
C ARG A 467 6.15 10.01 -22.94
N ILE A 468 6.88 11.08 -22.59
CA ILE A 468 8.05 10.98 -21.71
C ILE A 468 7.60 10.87 -20.25
N LEU A 469 6.62 11.69 -19.84
CA LEU A 469 6.02 11.64 -18.50
C LEU A 469 5.50 10.24 -18.14
N LYS A 470 4.86 9.55 -19.09
CA LYS A 470 4.34 8.18 -18.91
C LYS A 470 5.43 7.16 -18.56
N GLN A 471 6.67 7.39 -19.01
CA GLN A 471 7.81 6.51 -18.70
C GLN A 471 8.32 6.67 -17.25
N PHE A 472 7.80 7.63 -16.47
CA PHE A 472 8.07 7.70 -15.03
C PHE A 472 7.36 6.60 -14.25
N ALA A 473 6.33 5.97 -14.82
CA ALA A 473 5.69 4.81 -14.23
C ALA A 473 6.71 3.66 -14.01
N PRO A 474 6.45 2.74 -13.06
CA PRO A 474 5.31 2.68 -12.15
C PRO A 474 5.30 3.83 -11.13
N PHE A 475 4.12 4.41 -10.89
CA PHE A 475 3.91 5.46 -9.89
C PHE A 475 3.43 4.86 -8.56
N GLY A 476 3.89 5.45 -7.46
CA GLY A 476 3.53 5.07 -6.09
C GLY A 476 4.32 5.89 -5.08
N PRO A 477 4.32 5.53 -3.79
CA PRO A 477 5.10 6.20 -2.76
C PRO A 477 6.57 6.37 -3.19
N GLY A 478 7.21 7.51 -2.90
CA GLY A 478 8.55 7.83 -3.41
C GLY A 478 8.63 8.23 -4.89
N ASN A 479 7.67 7.81 -5.73
CA ASN A 479 7.57 8.18 -7.13
C ASN A 479 6.10 8.48 -7.52
N MET A 480 5.48 9.45 -6.88
CA MET A 480 4.06 9.78 -7.11
C MET A 480 3.85 10.34 -8.53
N THR A 481 2.65 10.17 -9.09
CA THR A 481 2.26 10.86 -10.32
C THR A 481 2.41 12.38 -10.14
N PRO A 482 3.13 13.07 -11.05
CA PRO A 482 3.33 14.51 -10.93
C PRO A 482 2.02 15.29 -10.85
N THR A 483 1.98 16.23 -9.92
CA THR A 483 0.91 17.20 -9.76
C THR A 483 1.39 18.55 -10.27
N PHE A 484 0.70 19.07 -11.27
CA PHE A 484 0.97 20.35 -11.88
C PHE A 484 -0.01 21.40 -11.40
N MET A 485 0.37 22.67 -11.55
CA MET A 485 -0.51 23.81 -11.39
C MET A 485 -0.48 24.69 -12.64
N THR A 486 -1.63 25.22 -13.03
CA THR A 486 -1.70 26.30 -14.02
C THR A 486 -2.58 27.42 -13.50
N GLN A 487 -2.14 28.65 -13.70
CA GLN A 487 -2.88 29.87 -13.36
C GLN A 487 -3.57 30.47 -14.58
N ASN A 488 -4.56 31.35 -14.34
CA ASN A 488 -5.28 32.08 -15.37
C ASN A 488 -6.02 31.18 -16.38
N LEU A 489 -6.51 30.03 -15.90
CA LEU A 489 -7.40 29.16 -16.66
C LEU A 489 -8.77 29.80 -16.80
N LYS A 490 -9.38 29.68 -17.98
CA LYS A 490 -10.77 30.06 -18.20
C LYS A 490 -11.52 28.90 -18.82
N ASP A 491 -12.69 28.57 -18.29
CA ASP A 491 -13.61 27.68 -18.97
C ASP A 491 -14.10 28.32 -20.28
N THR A 492 -14.34 27.47 -21.27
CA THR A 492 -14.76 27.87 -22.62
C THR A 492 -16.27 27.92 -22.80
N GLY A 493 -17.04 27.81 -21.72
CA GLY A 493 -18.51 27.77 -21.70
C GLY A 493 -19.10 26.36 -21.71
N TRP A 494 -18.27 25.33 -21.53
CA TRP A 494 -18.68 23.91 -21.56
C TRP A 494 -18.50 23.20 -20.21
N GLY A 495 -18.12 23.95 -19.18
CA GLY A 495 -18.04 23.47 -17.81
C GLY A 495 -19.41 23.10 -17.26
N LYS A 496 -19.52 21.92 -16.64
CA LYS A 496 -20.76 21.42 -16.07
C LYS A 496 -20.51 20.31 -15.04
N CYS A 497 -21.44 20.15 -14.12
CA CYS A 497 -21.48 18.96 -13.29
C CYS A 497 -21.92 17.73 -14.11
N VAL A 498 -21.28 16.60 -13.88
CA VAL A 498 -21.47 15.32 -14.59
C VAL A 498 -21.55 14.15 -13.60
N GLY A 499 -21.92 12.97 -14.09
CA GLY A 499 -22.27 11.81 -13.27
C GLY A 499 -23.78 11.67 -13.08
N GLU A 500 -24.23 10.49 -12.66
CA GLU A 500 -25.65 10.20 -12.39
C GLU A 500 -26.21 11.09 -11.27
N ASP A 501 -25.38 11.33 -10.25
CA ASP A 501 -25.65 12.17 -9.08
C ASP A 501 -25.19 13.64 -9.23
N LYS A 502 -24.59 13.99 -10.37
CA LYS A 502 -23.98 15.30 -10.65
C LYS A 502 -22.92 15.74 -9.62
N THR A 503 -22.23 14.82 -8.95
CA THR A 503 -21.20 15.17 -7.94
C THR A 503 -19.85 15.52 -8.54
N HIS A 504 -19.61 15.22 -9.82
CA HIS A 504 -18.32 15.44 -10.48
C HIS A 504 -18.34 16.71 -11.32
N LEU A 505 -17.19 17.37 -11.49
CA LEU A 505 -17.04 18.58 -12.30
C LEU A 505 -16.25 18.28 -13.58
N ARG A 506 -16.86 18.54 -14.74
CA ARG A 506 -16.16 18.59 -16.02
C ARG A 506 -15.97 20.04 -16.44
N VAL A 507 -14.77 20.40 -16.89
CA VAL A 507 -14.45 21.73 -17.45
C VAL A 507 -13.80 21.59 -18.82
N VAL A 508 -13.85 22.64 -19.63
CA VAL A 508 -13.06 22.73 -20.86
C VAL A 508 -12.30 24.05 -20.82
N VAL A 509 -11.02 23.98 -20.48
CA VAL A 509 -10.22 25.15 -20.10
C VAL A 509 -9.22 25.54 -21.17
N LYS A 510 -8.89 26.83 -21.20
CA LYS A 510 -7.78 27.41 -21.95
C LYS A 510 -6.98 28.38 -21.08
N GLN A 511 -5.72 28.60 -21.46
CA GLN A 511 -4.82 29.59 -20.87
C GLN A 511 -4.35 30.53 -22.00
N GLY A 512 -4.91 31.74 -22.05
CA GLY A 512 -4.65 32.68 -23.15
C GLY A 512 -4.99 32.08 -24.52
N ASN A 513 -3.97 31.93 -25.38
CA ASN A 513 -4.06 31.37 -26.73
C ASN A 513 -3.72 29.86 -26.80
N SER A 514 -3.69 29.16 -25.66
CA SER A 514 -3.38 27.73 -25.66
C SER A 514 -4.42 26.87 -26.36
N ASN A 515 -4.03 25.63 -26.66
CA ASN A 515 -5.01 24.57 -26.93
C ASN A 515 -5.97 24.39 -25.75
N GLN A 516 -7.17 23.90 -26.04
CA GLN A 516 -8.16 23.58 -25.03
C GLN A 516 -7.88 22.21 -24.44
N PHE A 517 -8.10 22.07 -23.14
CA PHE A 517 -8.04 20.79 -22.44
C PHE A 517 -9.37 20.50 -21.75
N THR A 518 -9.81 19.25 -21.83
CA THR A 518 -10.88 18.78 -20.94
C THR A 518 -10.28 18.51 -19.58
N GLY A 519 -10.95 19.00 -18.52
CA GLY A 519 -10.64 18.67 -17.13
C GLY A 519 -11.77 17.87 -16.50
N ILE A 520 -11.43 16.88 -15.66
CA ILE A 520 -12.37 16.10 -14.86
C ILE A 520 -11.94 16.10 -13.40
N GLY A 521 -12.84 16.51 -12.51
CA GLY A 521 -12.66 16.50 -11.06
C GLY A 521 -13.75 15.64 -10.41
N PHE A 522 -13.35 14.56 -9.76
CA PHE A 522 -14.25 13.68 -9.03
C PHE A 522 -14.65 14.32 -7.70
N SER A 523 -15.95 14.30 -7.38
CA SER A 523 -16.51 14.93 -6.16
C SER A 523 -16.19 16.43 -6.03
N MET A 524 -16.15 17.16 -7.15
CA MET A 524 -15.79 18.59 -7.20
C MET A 524 -16.95 19.50 -7.67
N ALA A 525 -18.20 19.04 -7.63
CA ALA A 525 -19.36 19.83 -8.10
C ALA A 525 -19.45 21.22 -7.46
N GLU A 526 -19.11 21.36 -6.18
CA GLU A 526 -19.08 22.64 -5.44
C GLU A 526 -18.09 23.66 -6.03
N LYS A 527 -17.09 23.22 -6.80
CA LYS A 527 -16.10 24.10 -7.45
C LYS A 527 -16.62 24.70 -8.76
N SER A 528 -17.82 24.31 -9.20
CA SER A 528 -18.43 24.84 -10.44
C SER A 528 -18.63 26.35 -10.39
N ASP A 529 -18.96 26.92 -9.23
CA ASP A 529 -19.12 28.37 -9.05
C ASP A 529 -17.82 29.15 -9.26
N ILE A 530 -16.66 28.51 -9.04
CA ILE A 530 -15.35 29.09 -9.32
C ILE A 530 -14.99 28.87 -10.80
N ALA A 531 -15.10 27.64 -11.27
CA ALA A 531 -14.57 27.24 -12.58
C ALA A 531 -15.44 27.70 -13.77
N CYS A 532 -16.76 27.80 -13.58
CA CYS A 532 -17.73 28.00 -14.67
C CYS A 532 -18.33 29.41 -14.71
N ASN A 533 -17.81 30.36 -13.92
CA ASN A 533 -18.34 31.73 -13.85
C ASN A 533 -17.73 32.72 -14.89
N GLY A 534 -16.86 32.22 -15.77
CA GLY A 534 -16.18 33.01 -16.82
C GLY A 534 -14.96 33.82 -16.36
N LYS A 535 -14.68 33.88 -15.06
CA LYS A 535 -13.46 34.50 -14.51
C LYS A 535 -12.26 33.56 -14.65
N PRO A 536 -11.02 34.10 -14.69
CA PRO A 536 -9.83 33.28 -14.54
C PRO A 536 -9.82 32.57 -13.18
N PHE A 537 -9.28 31.36 -13.15
CA PHE A 537 -9.01 30.59 -11.94
C PHE A 537 -7.68 29.85 -12.08
N LYS A 538 -7.21 29.22 -11.00
CA LYS A 538 -6.08 28.28 -11.02
C LYS A 538 -6.53 26.87 -10.68
N ALA A 539 -5.85 25.88 -11.25
CA ALA A 539 -6.13 24.47 -10.98
C ALA A 539 -4.85 23.70 -10.65
N ALA A 540 -4.96 22.78 -9.70
CA ALA A 540 -3.97 21.74 -9.45
C ALA A 540 -4.47 20.42 -10.04
N TYR A 541 -3.64 19.71 -10.81
CA TYR A 541 -4.08 18.54 -11.57
C TYR A 541 -2.94 17.56 -11.89
N CYS A 542 -3.28 16.33 -12.21
CA CYS A 542 -2.39 15.42 -12.94
C CYS A 542 -2.78 15.45 -14.43
N ILE A 543 -1.80 15.32 -15.32
CA ILE A 543 -2.07 15.11 -16.75
C ILE A 543 -2.35 13.63 -16.95
N ASP A 544 -3.40 13.32 -17.71
CA ASP A 544 -3.88 11.95 -17.90
C ASP A 544 -4.33 11.72 -19.35
N GLU A 545 -4.54 10.46 -19.73
CA GLU A 545 -5.15 10.06 -21.01
C GLU A 545 -6.61 9.68 -20.79
N ASN A 546 -7.50 10.22 -21.62
CA ASN A 546 -8.88 9.76 -21.75
C ASN A 546 -9.01 8.93 -23.02
N GLU A 547 -9.42 7.69 -22.86
CA GLU A 547 -9.74 6.80 -23.97
C GLU A 547 -11.25 6.61 -24.06
N TRP A 548 -11.83 7.04 -25.19
CA TRP A 548 -13.25 6.92 -25.44
C TRP A 548 -13.50 6.47 -26.88
N GLN A 549 -14.17 5.32 -27.05
CA GLN A 549 -14.47 4.73 -28.36
C GLN A 549 -13.21 4.59 -29.26
N GLY A 550 -12.08 4.19 -28.66
CA GLY A 550 -10.80 4.02 -29.36
C GLY A 550 -10.05 5.32 -29.68
N ASN A 551 -10.57 6.49 -29.30
CA ASN A 551 -9.86 7.76 -29.42
C ASN A 551 -9.18 8.11 -28.08
N VAL A 552 -7.86 8.29 -28.13
CA VAL A 552 -7.06 8.72 -26.98
C VAL A 552 -6.81 10.22 -27.05
N SER A 553 -7.08 10.93 -25.96
CA SER A 553 -6.90 12.38 -25.85
C SER A 553 -6.30 12.74 -24.49
N LEU A 554 -5.48 13.80 -24.43
CA LEU A 554 -4.97 14.31 -23.16
C LEU A 554 -6.07 15.05 -22.39
N GLN A 555 -6.14 14.81 -21.08
CA GLN A 555 -7.04 15.50 -20.18
C GLN A 555 -6.32 15.93 -18.88
N LEU A 556 -6.94 16.85 -18.15
CA LEU A 556 -6.49 17.27 -16.82
C LEU A 556 -7.35 16.56 -15.77
N ARG A 557 -6.76 15.66 -14.99
CA ARG A 557 -7.43 15.09 -13.82
C ARG A 557 -7.25 16.03 -12.65
N LEU A 558 -8.29 16.82 -12.38
CA LEU A 558 -8.29 17.89 -11.38
C LEU A 558 -8.20 17.32 -9.97
N LYS A 559 -7.39 17.97 -9.13
CA LYS A 559 -7.29 17.71 -7.68
C LYS A 559 -7.95 18.80 -6.85
N ASP A 560 -7.82 20.06 -7.27
CA ASP A 560 -8.49 21.20 -6.63
C ASP A 560 -8.52 22.40 -7.59
N ILE A 561 -9.43 23.33 -7.31
CA ILE A 561 -9.60 24.61 -8.01
C ILE A 561 -9.70 25.73 -6.98
N MET A 562 -9.05 26.84 -7.28
CA MET A 562 -9.07 28.08 -6.50
C MET A 562 -9.21 29.28 -7.44
N GLU A 563 -9.71 30.40 -6.90
CA GLU A 563 -9.69 31.70 -7.59
C GLU A 563 -8.28 32.15 -8.00
#